data_AF-A0A972X4C0-F1
#
_entry.id   AF-A0A972X4C0-F1
#
_cell.length_a   1.000
_cell.length_b   1.000
_cell.length_c   1.000
_cell.angle_alpha   90.00
_cell.angle_beta   90.00
_cell.angle_gamma   90.00
#
_symmetry.space_group_name_H-M   'P 1'
#
loop_
_entity.id
_entity.type
_entity.pdbx_description
1 polymer ?
#
loop_
_entity_poly.entity_id
_entity_poly.type
_entity_poly.pdbx_seq_one_letter_code
_entity_poly.pdbx_strand_id
1 'polypeptide(L)'
;MIDRLQSKLLLDDLKKLLARVEADLLARSADADVPEIGARLRAEYDRARAAKRTANTFEEWRTDRITQAAVAWVLSCVFVRFLEDNDFVSPPRIAGPGDRLSTARDTHQHFFTSRPRDTDREFLVSIFDELAALPGTADIFGVHNALREIPTWLSG
;
A
#
# COMPACT_ATOMS: atom_id res chain seq x y z
N MET A 1 -3.03 21.95 -14.65
CA MET A 1 -1.76 21.58 -15.33
C MET A 1 -0.67 21.55 -14.28
N ILE A 2 -0.26 20.35 -13.84
CA ILE A 2 0.80 20.20 -12.84
C ILE A 2 2.11 20.70 -13.48
N ASP A 3 2.74 21.69 -12.85
CA ASP A 3 4.02 22.23 -13.29
C ASP A 3 5.11 21.13 -13.24
N ARG A 4 6.03 21.14 -14.21
CA ARG A 4 7.09 20.14 -14.37
C ARG A 4 7.99 20.05 -13.14
N LEU A 5 8.15 21.16 -12.40
CA LEU A 5 8.89 21.21 -11.14
C LEU A 5 8.14 20.48 -10.02
N GLN A 6 6.82 20.65 -9.92
CA GLN A 6 5.97 19.96 -8.94
C GLN A 6 5.97 18.44 -9.18
N SER A 7 5.92 18.01 -10.44
CA SER A 7 6.01 16.58 -10.80
C SER A 7 7.34 15.95 -10.37
N LYS A 8 8.47 16.65 -10.53
CA LYS A 8 9.78 16.16 -10.06
C LYS A 8 9.85 16.04 -8.54
N LEU A 9 9.38 17.05 -7.81
CA LEU A 9 9.36 17.03 -6.34
C LEU A 9 8.49 15.88 -5.82
N LEU A 10 7.31 15.69 -6.40
CA LEU A 10 6.43 14.56 -6.07
C LEU A 10 7.13 13.22 -6.33
N LEU A 11 7.80 13.06 -7.48
CA LEU A 11 8.51 11.82 -7.78
C LEU A 11 9.64 11.54 -6.77
N ASP A 12 10.39 12.56 -6.38
CA ASP A 12 11.47 12.40 -5.40
C ASP A 12 10.93 12.06 -4.01
N ASP A 13 9.81 12.63 -3.61
CA ASP A 13 9.15 12.28 -2.34
C ASP A 13 8.53 10.88 -2.38
N LEU A 14 7.96 10.45 -3.51
CA LEU A 14 7.48 9.07 -3.71
C LEU A 14 8.62 8.05 -3.64
N LYS A 15 9.81 8.36 -4.17
CA LYS A 15 10.99 7.49 -4.04
C LYS A 15 11.43 7.34 -2.59
N LYS A 16 11.43 8.44 -1.81
CA LYS A 16 11.73 8.38 -0.37
C LYS A 16 10.66 7.61 0.40
N LEU A 17 9.39 7.76 0.03
CA LEU A 17 8.30 7.00 0.62
C LEU A 17 8.47 5.50 0.31
N LEU A 18 8.75 5.14 -0.94
CA LEU A 18 9.00 3.76 -1.35
C LEU A 18 10.11 3.13 -0.50
N ALA A 19 11.26 3.81 -0.36
CA ALA A 19 12.36 3.30 0.45
C ALA A 19 11.98 3.10 1.94
N ARG A 20 11.13 3.96 2.50
CA ARG A 20 10.61 3.80 3.87
C ARG A 20 9.69 2.59 3.99
N VAL A 21 8.81 2.39 3.01
CA VAL A 21 7.91 1.23 2.96
C VAL A 21 8.70 -0.06 2.79
N GLU A 22 9.73 -0.08 1.93
CA GLU A 22 10.61 -1.25 1.79
C GLU A 22 11.36 -1.58 3.08
N ALA A 23 11.88 -0.56 3.78
CA ALA A 23 12.55 -0.75 5.06
C ALA A 23 11.59 -1.31 6.13
N ASP A 24 10.35 -0.83 6.16
CA ASP A 24 9.31 -1.33 7.07
C ASP A 24 8.97 -2.81 6.80
N LEU A 25 8.67 -3.15 5.54
CA LEU A 25 8.37 -4.53 5.15
C LEU A 25 9.54 -5.47 5.42
N LEU A 26 10.78 -5.00 5.19
CA LEU A 26 11.98 -5.78 5.54
C LEU A 26 12.04 -6.08 7.03
N ALA A 27 11.90 -5.05 7.88
CA ALA A 27 11.92 -5.20 9.33
C ALA A 27 10.82 -6.17 9.79
N ARG A 28 9.59 -5.95 9.32
CA ARG A 28 8.42 -6.75 9.66
C ARG A 28 8.48 -8.19 9.18
N SER A 29 9.22 -8.46 8.10
CA SER A 29 9.46 -9.83 7.60
C SER A 29 10.34 -10.69 8.51
N ALA A 30 11.07 -10.06 9.44
CA ALA A 30 11.98 -10.70 10.38
C ALA A 30 11.59 -10.43 11.85
N ASP A 31 10.44 -9.82 12.07
CA ASP A 31 9.97 -9.41 13.40
C ASP A 31 9.42 -10.62 14.17
N ALA A 32 9.88 -10.77 15.42
CA ALA A 32 9.46 -11.84 16.32
C ALA A 32 8.06 -11.62 16.91
N ASP A 33 7.56 -10.38 16.90
CA ASP A 33 6.22 -10.04 17.39
C ASP A 33 5.11 -10.37 16.38
N VAL A 34 5.47 -10.56 15.10
CA VAL A 34 4.56 -10.98 14.02
C VAL A 34 5.14 -12.14 13.19
N PRO A 35 5.44 -13.29 13.81
CA PRO A 35 6.14 -14.40 13.17
C PRO A 35 5.39 -15.00 11.97
N GLU A 36 4.07 -14.80 11.90
CA GLU A 36 3.22 -15.24 10.80
C GLU A 36 3.62 -14.64 9.44
N ILE A 37 4.18 -13.42 9.42
CA ILE A 37 4.63 -12.77 8.19
C ILE A 37 5.83 -13.52 7.61
N GLY A 38 6.87 -13.72 8.43
CA GLY A 38 8.07 -14.47 8.02
C GLY A 38 7.76 -15.92 7.64
N ALA A 39 6.90 -16.59 8.42
CA ALA A 39 6.47 -17.96 8.12
C ALA A 39 5.74 -18.07 6.78
N ARG A 40 4.85 -17.12 6.48
CA ARG A 40 4.12 -17.09 5.20
C ARG A 40 5.06 -16.86 4.01
N LEU A 41 6.00 -15.92 4.13
CA LEU A 41 7.00 -15.66 3.09
C LEU A 41 7.87 -16.89 2.83
N ARG A 42 8.29 -17.60 3.89
CA ARG A 42 9.04 -18.86 3.74
C ARG A 42 8.21 -19.92 3.01
N ALA A 43 6.96 -20.11 3.39
CA ALA A 43 6.07 -21.07 2.73
C ALA A 43 5.82 -20.72 1.24
N GLU A 44 5.72 -19.44 0.91
CA GLU A 44 5.62 -18.97 -0.48
C GLU A 44 6.90 -19.25 -1.27
N TYR A 45 8.07 -18.97 -0.69
CA TYR A 45 9.36 -19.29 -1.29
C TYR A 45 9.53 -20.80 -1.53
N ASP A 46 9.23 -21.64 -0.54
CA ASP A 46 9.35 -23.09 -0.65
C ASP A 46 8.46 -23.63 -1.79
N ARG A 47 7.23 -23.11 -1.91
CA ARG A 47 6.33 -23.41 -3.05
C ARG A 47 6.91 -22.95 -4.38
N ALA A 48 7.54 -21.77 -4.43
CA ALA A 48 8.17 -21.26 -5.65
C ALA A 48 9.39 -22.11 -6.05
N ARG A 49 10.20 -22.56 -5.09
CA ARG A 49 11.35 -23.46 -5.31
C ARG A 49 10.90 -24.83 -5.78
N ALA A 50 9.91 -25.44 -5.12
CA ALA A 50 9.37 -26.74 -5.50
C ALA A 50 8.78 -26.72 -6.92
N ALA A 51 8.13 -25.60 -7.30
CA ALA A 51 7.61 -25.38 -8.64
C ALA A 51 8.66 -24.94 -9.67
N LYS A 52 9.95 -24.86 -9.31
CA LYS A 52 11.06 -24.37 -10.15
C LYS A 52 10.81 -22.98 -10.76
N ARG A 53 10.03 -22.13 -10.08
CA ARG A 53 9.72 -20.75 -10.50
C ARG A 53 10.78 -19.73 -10.08
N THR A 54 11.69 -20.12 -9.19
CA THR A 54 12.81 -19.27 -8.75
C THR A 54 14.08 -20.09 -8.56
N ALA A 55 15.20 -19.54 -9.01
CA ALA A 55 16.55 -20.04 -8.74
C ALA A 55 17.25 -19.26 -7.62
N ASN A 56 16.70 -18.11 -7.22
CA ASN A 56 17.25 -17.19 -6.23
C ASN A 56 17.31 -17.83 -4.84
N THR A 57 18.16 -17.26 -3.98
CA THR A 57 18.12 -17.49 -2.53
C THR A 57 16.83 -16.94 -1.91
N PHE A 58 16.55 -17.29 -0.66
CA PHE A 58 15.37 -16.74 0.03
C PHE A 58 15.47 -15.23 0.21
N GLU A 59 16.67 -14.74 0.51
CA GLU A 59 16.97 -13.33 0.76
C GLU A 59 16.73 -12.48 -0.50
N GLU A 60 17.23 -12.95 -1.65
CA GLU A 60 17.00 -12.31 -2.96
C GLU A 60 15.52 -12.35 -3.33
N TRP A 61 14.86 -13.51 -3.22
CA TRP A 61 13.44 -13.65 -3.51
C TRP A 61 12.58 -12.74 -2.61
N ARG A 62 12.88 -12.68 -1.30
CA ARG A 62 12.17 -11.83 -0.35
C ARG A 62 12.37 -10.36 -0.67
N THR A 63 13.56 -9.95 -1.09
CA THR A 63 13.84 -8.57 -1.50
C THR A 63 12.96 -8.17 -2.69
N ASP A 64 12.86 -9.00 -3.72
CA ASP A 64 11.97 -8.74 -4.86
C ASP A 64 10.51 -8.61 -4.43
N ARG A 65 10.08 -9.45 -3.48
CA ARG A 65 8.71 -9.44 -2.93
C ARG A 65 8.42 -8.19 -2.10
N ILE A 66 9.39 -7.72 -1.32
CA ILE A 66 9.31 -6.45 -0.59
C ILE A 66 9.11 -5.30 -1.58
N THR A 67 9.92 -5.22 -2.64
CA THR A 67 9.78 -4.16 -3.64
C THR A 67 8.41 -4.20 -4.32
N GLN A 68 7.92 -5.38 -4.71
CA GLN A 68 6.58 -5.53 -5.30
C GLN A 68 5.47 -5.04 -4.36
N ALA A 69 5.49 -5.46 -3.11
CA ALA A 69 4.50 -5.06 -2.11
C ALA A 69 4.59 -3.55 -1.82
N ALA A 70 5.80 -3.00 -1.67
CA ALA A 70 6.01 -1.59 -1.40
C ALA A 70 5.51 -0.71 -2.55
N VAL A 71 5.84 -1.06 -3.79
CA VAL A 71 5.33 -0.38 -4.99
C VAL A 71 3.82 -0.46 -5.05
N ALA A 72 3.22 -1.62 -4.74
CA ALA A 72 1.78 -1.80 -4.74
C ALA A 72 1.07 -0.87 -3.73
N TRP A 73 1.60 -0.73 -2.51
CA TRP A 73 1.09 0.24 -1.52
C TRP A 73 1.18 1.69 -2.02
N VAL A 74 2.36 2.10 -2.50
CA VAL A 74 2.57 3.48 -2.97
C VAL A 74 1.69 3.80 -4.17
N LEU A 75 1.64 2.91 -5.18
CA LEU A 75 0.82 3.13 -6.38
C LEU A 75 -0.68 3.13 -6.04
N SER A 76 -1.15 2.30 -5.12
CA SER A 76 -2.55 2.31 -4.71
C SER A 76 -2.94 3.66 -4.11
N CYS A 77 -2.10 4.25 -3.26
CA CYS A 77 -2.32 5.61 -2.75
C CYS A 77 -2.27 6.67 -3.87
N VAL A 78 -1.34 6.55 -4.83
CA VAL A 78 -1.27 7.46 -5.99
C VAL A 78 -2.55 7.38 -6.84
N PHE A 79 -3.09 6.19 -7.05
CA PHE A 79 -4.37 6.02 -7.75
C PHE A 79 -5.55 6.60 -6.98
N VAL A 80 -5.61 6.42 -5.65
CA VAL A 80 -6.63 7.10 -4.82
C VAL A 80 -6.54 8.61 -5.01
N ARG A 81 -5.34 9.19 -4.91
CA ARG A 81 -5.12 10.63 -5.10
C ARG A 81 -5.51 11.09 -6.50
N PHE A 82 -5.20 10.30 -7.53
CA PHE A 82 -5.65 10.57 -8.90
C PHE A 82 -7.18 10.60 -9.00
N LEU A 83 -7.88 9.62 -8.43
CA LEU A 83 -9.35 9.59 -8.45
C LEU A 83 -9.94 10.78 -7.69
N GLU A 84 -9.36 11.14 -6.55
CA GLU A 84 -9.77 12.31 -5.77
C GLU A 84 -9.56 13.59 -6.58
N ASP A 85 -8.37 13.81 -7.14
CA ASP A 85 -8.01 15.05 -7.86
C ASP A 85 -8.80 15.26 -9.15
N ASN A 86 -9.41 14.20 -9.70
CA ASN A 86 -10.30 14.25 -10.87
C ASN A 86 -11.80 14.15 -10.49
N ASP A 87 -12.15 14.29 -9.22
CA ASP A 87 -13.53 14.25 -8.70
C ASP A 87 -14.30 12.95 -9.02
N PHE A 88 -13.59 11.85 -9.30
CA PHE A 88 -14.21 10.54 -9.52
C PHE A 88 -14.67 9.88 -8.22
N VAL A 89 -14.17 10.35 -7.08
CA VAL A 89 -14.54 9.85 -5.76
C VAL A 89 -14.73 10.99 -4.77
N SER A 90 -15.75 10.85 -3.93
CA SER A 90 -16.11 11.80 -2.88
C SER A 90 -16.74 11.03 -1.70
N PRO A 91 -16.48 11.42 -0.44
CA PRO A 91 -15.57 12.48 -0.02
C PRO A 91 -14.09 12.14 -0.28
N PRO A 92 -13.18 13.13 -0.34
CA PRO A 92 -11.74 12.86 -0.34
C PRO A 92 -11.34 12.22 0.99
N ARG A 93 -10.41 11.27 0.94
CA ARG A 93 -9.96 10.46 2.08
C ARG A 93 -8.49 10.69 2.43
N ILE A 94 -7.62 10.90 1.43
CA ILE A 94 -6.19 11.17 1.66
C ILE A 94 -5.86 12.63 1.39
N ALA A 95 -6.35 13.21 0.28
CA ALA A 95 -6.16 14.61 -0.14
C ALA A 95 -4.74 15.19 -0.12
N GLY A 96 -4.44 16.00 -1.15
CA GLY A 96 -3.23 16.82 -1.19
C GLY A 96 -3.46 18.15 -0.48
N PRO A 97 -2.43 19.01 -0.39
CA PRO A 97 -2.59 20.38 0.05
C PRO A 97 -3.68 21.12 -0.75
N GLY A 98 -4.51 21.90 -0.06
CA GLY A 98 -5.60 22.68 -0.66
C GLY A 98 -6.92 22.52 0.09
N ASP A 99 -8.00 22.97 -0.54
CA ASP A 99 -9.32 23.09 0.10
C ASP A 99 -9.92 21.75 0.54
N ARG A 100 -9.54 20.65 -0.11
CA ARG A 100 -10.06 19.30 0.17
C ARG A 100 -9.34 18.59 1.32
N LEU A 101 -8.24 19.15 1.82
CA LEU A 101 -7.45 18.56 2.90
C LEU A 101 -8.20 18.53 4.23
N SER A 102 -9.01 19.56 4.53
CA SER A 102 -9.84 19.58 5.74
C SER A 102 -10.85 18.42 5.74
N THR A 103 -11.58 18.24 4.64
CA THR A 103 -12.56 17.16 4.51
C THR A 103 -11.92 15.77 4.60
N ALA A 104 -10.72 15.58 4.05
CA ALA A 104 -10.00 14.32 4.19
C ALA A 104 -9.59 14.04 5.64
N ARG A 105 -9.13 15.07 6.37
CA ARG A 105 -8.82 14.94 7.80
C ARG A 105 -10.06 14.61 8.63
N ASP A 106 -11.20 15.22 8.32
CA ASP A 106 -12.47 14.92 8.99
C ASP A 106 -12.90 13.46 8.71
N THR A 107 -12.74 13.00 7.46
CA THR A 107 -13.03 11.61 7.06
C THR A 107 -12.13 10.62 7.78
N HIS A 108 -10.82 10.92 7.86
CA HIS A 108 -9.83 10.14 8.62
C HIS A 108 -10.22 10.09 10.10
N GLN A 109 -10.47 11.22 10.75
CA GLN A 109 -10.88 11.27 12.15
C GLN A 109 -12.18 10.49 12.43
N HIS A 110 -13.14 10.57 11.52
CA HIS A 110 -14.40 9.86 11.63
C HIS A 110 -14.19 8.33 11.63
N PHE A 111 -13.29 7.81 10.78
CA PHE A 111 -12.96 6.39 10.74
C PHE A 111 -12.50 5.87 12.11
N PHE A 112 -11.54 6.55 12.75
CA PHE A 112 -10.99 6.13 14.05
C PHE A 112 -11.94 6.34 15.23
N THR A 113 -13.00 7.15 15.08
CA THR A 113 -14.02 7.32 16.13
C THR A 113 -14.70 6.00 16.47
N SER A 114 -14.98 5.17 15.45
CA SER A 114 -15.59 3.85 15.63
C SER A 114 -14.58 2.71 15.69
N ARG A 115 -13.31 2.98 15.34
CA ARG A 115 -12.23 1.98 15.20
C ARG A 115 -10.94 2.45 15.90
N PRO A 116 -10.94 2.66 17.22
CA PRO A 116 -9.83 3.32 17.92
C PRO A 116 -8.55 2.49 18.05
N ARG A 117 -8.59 1.20 17.66
CA ARG A 117 -7.42 0.30 17.66
C ARG A 117 -6.84 0.06 16.27
N ASP A 118 -7.54 0.53 15.25
CA ASP A 118 -7.07 0.43 13.87
C ASP A 118 -5.93 1.44 13.66
N THR A 119 -5.13 1.21 12.63
CA THR A 119 -4.01 2.07 12.25
C THR A 119 -4.24 2.69 10.87
N ASP A 120 -3.29 3.50 10.40
CA ASP A 120 -3.39 4.10 9.05
C ASP A 120 -3.40 3.01 7.96
N ARG A 121 -2.79 1.84 8.21
CA ARG A 121 -2.89 0.68 7.33
C ARG A 121 -4.35 0.24 7.15
N GLU A 122 -5.09 0.06 8.23
CA GLU A 122 -6.50 -0.37 8.16
C GLU A 122 -7.38 0.69 7.50
N PHE A 123 -7.09 1.97 7.75
CA PHE A 123 -7.74 3.06 7.03
C PHE A 123 -7.51 2.94 5.52
N LEU A 124 -6.25 2.84 5.06
CA LEU A 124 -5.93 2.69 3.65
C LEU A 124 -6.56 1.44 3.01
N VAL A 125 -6.50 0.29 3.70
CA VAL A 125 -7.13 -0.95 3.22
C VAL A 125 -8.64 -0.76 3.04
N SER A 126 -9.33 -0.08 3.97
CA SER A 126 -10.75 0.19 3.84
C SER A 126 -11.09 1.01 2.60
N ILE A 127 -10.25 2.01 2.26
CA ILE A 127 -10.39 2.80 1.03
C ILE A 127 -10.22 1.89 -0.19
N PHE A 128 -9.21 1.02 -0.18
CA PHE A 128 -8.96 0.11 -1.29
C PHE A 128 -10.07 -0.92 -1.44
N ASP A 129 -10.69 -1.37 -0.36
CA ASP A 129 -11.84 -2.28 -0.37
C ASP A 129 -13.07 -1.64 -1.02
N GLU A 130 -13.38 -0.39 -0.64
CA GLU A 130 -14.45 0.38 -1.28
C GLU A 130 -14.21 0.54 -2.79
N LEU A 131 -12.98 0.85 -3.19
CA LEU A 131 -12.62 1.02 -4.60
C LEU A 131 -12.57 -0.30 -5.37
N ALA A 132 -12.21 -1.40 -4.72
CA ALA A 132 -12.22 -2.72 -5.33
C ALA A 132 -13.65 -3.18 -5.69
N ALA A 133 -14.67 -2.65 -4.99
CA ALA A 133 -16.07 -2.95 -5.26
C ALA A 133 -16.65 -2.19 -6.48
N LEU A 134 -15.94 -1.19 -7.00
CA LEU A 134 -16.38 -0.40 -8.14
C LEU A 134 -15.86 -0.98 -9.46
N PRO A 135 -16.70 -1.16 -10.50
CA PRO A 135 -16.29 -1.77 -11.76
C PRO A 135 -15.10 -1.08 -12.44
N GLY A 136 -14.98 0.25 -12.33
CA GLY A 136 -13.90 1.01 -12.96
C GLY A 136 -12.55 0.91 -12.27
N THR A 137 -12.49 0.38 -11.05
CA THR A 137 -11.28 0.35 -10.22
C THR A 137 -10.98 -1.04 -9.62
N ALA A 138 -11.85 -2.02 -9.86
CA ALA A 138 -11.73 -3.39 -9.39
C ALA A 138 -10.39 -4.06 -9.78
N ASP A 139 -9.92 -3.86 -11.01
CA ASP A 139 -8.65 -4.47 -11.46
C ASP A 139 -7.42 -3.91 -10.74
N ILE A 140 -7.49 -2.65 -10.29
CA ILE A 140 -6.37 -1.97 -9.61
C ILE A 140 -6.34 -2.30 -8.12
N PHE A 141 -7.49 -2.30 -7.44
CA PHE A 141 -7.55 -2.47 -5.98
C PHE A 141 -8.01 -3.88 -5.54
N GLY A 142 -8.47 -4.70 -6.47
CA GLY A 142 -8.97 -6.04 -6.22
C GLY A 142 -7.86 -7.09 -6.02
N VAL A 143 -8.24 -8.36 -6.18
CA VAL A 143 -7.44 -9.52 -5.78
C VAL A 143 -6.08 -9.66 -6.48
N HIS A 144 -5.88 -8.99 -7.61
CA HIS A 144 -4.63 -9.03 -8.37
C HIS A 144 -3.56 -8.06 -7.87
N ASN A 145 -3.92 -7.12 -6.99
CA ASN A 145 -2.97 -6.17 -6.41
C ASN A 145 -2.06 -6.89 -5.40
N ALA A 146 -0.73 -6.76 -5.57
CA ALA A 146 0.26 -7.49 -4.75
C ALA A 146 0.15 -7.19 -3.25
N LEU A 147 -0.38 -6.02 -2.84
CA LEU A 147 -0.62 -5.73 -1.43
C LEU A 147 -1.68 -6.66 -0.79
N ARG A 148 -2.58 -7.22 -1.61
CA ARG A 148 -3.64 -8.14 -1.16
C ARG A 148 -3.11 -9.49 -0.74
N GLU A 149 -1.87 -9.82 -1.13
CA GLU A 149 -1.25 -11.07 -0.74
C GLU A 149 -1.07 -11.10 0.77
N ILE A 150 -0.38 -10.11 1.36
CA ILE A 150 -0.20 -10.00 2.81
C ILE A 150 -0.49 -8.56 3.26
N PRO A 151 -1.76 -8.16 3.43
CA PRO A 151 -2.11 -6.79 3.77
C PRO A 151 -1.48 -6.33 5.09
N THR A 152 -1.36 -7.24 6.06
CA THR A 152 -0.81 -6.98 7.40
C THR A 152 0.72 -6.94 7.46
N TRP A 153 1.41 -7.12 6.31
CA TRP A 153 2.86 -7.06 6.23
C TRP A 153 3.36 -5.64 6.44
N LEU A 154 2.71 -4.63 5.88
CA LEU A 154 3.02 -3.24 6.22
C LEU A 154 2.71 -3.03 7.69
N SER A 155 3.55 -2.29 8.41
CA SER A 155 3.21 -1.83 9.74
C SER A 155 2.09 -0.77 9.70
N GLY A 156 1.55 -0.49 10.88
CA GLY A 156 0.36 0.33 11.06
C GLY A 156 0.72 1.69 11.60
#